data_AF-A0A3D8UJQ6-F1
#
_entry.id   AF-A0A3D8UJQ6-F1
#
_cell.length_a   1.000
_cell.length_b   1.000
_cell.length_c   1.000
_cell.angle_alpha   90.00
_cell.angle_beta   90.00
_cell.angle_gamma   90.00
#
_symmetry.space_group_name_H-M   'P 1'
#
loop_
_entity.id
_entity.type
_entity.pdbx_description
1 polymer ?
#
loop_
_entity_poly.entity_id
_entity_poly.type
_entity_poly.pdbx_seq_one_letter_code
_entity_poly.pdbx_strand_id
1 'polypeptide(L)'
;MKINDDFFMKLAVDEAWKYQLLTYPNPAVGAVVVKNGEILSVEAHKKSGEAHAEVNALKSAYLNKYPESRLKMMKSPHEIHDYLITNTDKFFKDCTIYVTLEPCNHIGKTPSCAQLLKSINIGNVIVGINDPNKVATGGIELLKKSSIDVH
;
A
#
# COMPACT_ATOMS: atom_id res chain seq x y z
N MET A 1 17.77 -19.02 -2.53
CA MET A 1 17.07 -17.79 -2.95
C MET A 1 17.63 -16.64 -2.13
N LYS A 2 18.05 -15.53 -2.76
CA LYS A 2 18.48 -14.33 -2.03
C LYS A 2 17.22 -13.54 -1.67
N ILE A 3 17.10 -13.10 -0.42
CA ILE A 3 16.03 -12.19 0.01
C ILE A 3 16.52 -10.77 -0.33
N ASN A 4 15.84 -10.12 -1.27
CA ASN A 4 16.13 -8.78 -1.78
C ASN A 4 14.84 -8.10 -2.28
N ASP A 5 14.94 -6.91 -2.86
CA ASP A 5 13.78 -6.18 -3.37
C ASP A 5 13.00 -6.95 -4.44
N ASP A 6 13.70 -7.65 -5.35
CA ASP A 6 13.07 -8.49 -6.37
C ASP A 6 12.21 -9.60 -5.74
N PHE A 7 12.68 -10.19 -4.64
CA PHE A 7 11.92 -11.21 -3.91
C PHE A 7 10.61 -10.64 -3.35
N PHE A 8 10.64 -9.48 -2.69
CA PHE A 8 9.44 -8.86 -2.14
C PHE A 8 8.50 -8.36 -3.23
N MET A 9 9.03 -7.77 -4.30
CA MET A 9 8.23 -7.36 -5.45
C MET A 9 7.57 -8.56 -6.13
N LYS A 10 8.26 -9.69 -6.25
CA LYS A 10 7.66 -10.93 -6.77
C LYS A 10 6.49 -11.39 -5.91
N LEU A 11 6.58 -11.32 -4.58
CA LEU A 11 5.46 -11.64 -3.70
C LEU A 11 4.27 -10.72 -3.95
N ALA A 12 4.51 -9.42 -4.14
CA ALA A 12 3.46 -8.47 -4.48
C ALA A 12 2.78 -8.82 -5.82
N VAL A 13 3.57 -9.15 -6.85
CA VAL A 13 3.06 -9.58 -8.17
C VAL A 13 2.25 -10.88 -8.07
N ASP A 14 2.76 -11.88 -7.35
CA ASP A 14 2.08 -13.17 -7.17
C ASP A 14 0.74 -12.96 -6.43
N GLU A 15 0.67 -12.04 -5.46
CA GLU A 15 -0.57 -11.71 -4.75
C GLU A 15 -1.56 -10.97 -5.65
N ALA A 16 -1.09 -9.99 -6.43
CA ALA A 16 -1.92 -9.27 -7.39
C ALA A 16 -2.57 -10.22 -8.39
N TRP A 17 -1.82 -11.22 -8.87
CA TRP A 17 -2.26 -12.18 -9.88
C TRP A 17 -3.49 -12.98 -9.45
N LYS A 18 -3.67 -13.24 -8.15
CA LYS A 18 -4.85 -13.95 -7.61
C LYS A 18 -6.16 -13.22 -7.87
N TYR A 19 -6.11 -11.90 -8.07
CA TYR A 19 -7.28 -11.03 -8.25
C TYR A 19 -7.41 -10.51 -9.69
N GLN A 20 -6.63 -11.07 -10.62
CA GLN A 20 -6.71 -10.72 -12.02
C GLN A 20 -8.16 -10.85 -12.53
N LEU A 21 -8.62 -9.86 -13.32
CA LEU A 21 -9.99 -9.67 -13.81
C LEU A 21 -11.06 -9.34 -12.75
N LEU A 22 -10.90 -9.75 -11.48
CA LEU A 22 -11.87 -9.44 -10.42
C LEU A 22 -11.89 -7.95 -10.04
N THR A 23 -10.79 -7.26 -10.31
CA THR A 23 -10.65 -5.82 -10.07
C THR A 23 -11.17 -4.96 -11.22
N TYR A 24 -11.52 -5.55 -12.38
CA TYR A 24 -11.93 -4.77 -13.57
C TYR A 24 -13.07 -3.79 -13.25
N PRO A 25 -13.01 -2.52 -13.72
CA PRO A 25 -12.05 -1.95 -14.68
C PRO A 25 -10.70 -1.50 -14.08
N ASN A 26 -10.48 -1.67 -12.78
CA ASN A 26 -9.24 -1.27 -12.12
C ASN A 26 -8.13 -2.32 -12.32
N PRO A 27 -6.84 -1.89 -12.30
CA PRO A 27 -5.72 -2.82 -12.35
C PRO A 27 -5.69 -3.74 -11.12
N ALA A 28 -5.20 -4.96 -11.31
CA ALA A 28 -4.81 -5.81 -10.19
C ALA A 28 -3.47 -5.31 -9.66
N VAL A 29 -3.45 -4.89 -8.39
CA VAL A 29 -2.26 -4.34 -7.72
C VAL A 29 -2.00 -5.16 -6.47
N GLY A 30 -0.73 -5.44 -6.21
CA GLY A 30 -0.28 -6.11 -5.00
C GLY A 30 0.64 -5.20 -4.20
N ALA A 31 0.67 -5.41 -2.88
CA ALA A 31 1.56 -4.70 -1.98
C ALA A 31 2.07 -5.59 -0.85
N VAL A 32 3.32 -5.36 -0.44
CA VAL A 32 3.99 -6.06 0.65
C VAL A 32 4.55 -5.02 1.62
N VAL A 33 4.30 -5.19 2.91
CA VAL A 33 4.92 -4.35 3.96
C VAL A 33 6.00 -5.15 4.66
N VAL A 34 7.21 -4.60 4.70
CA VAL A 34 8.40 -5.21 5.31
C VAL A 34 8.96 -4.29 6.39
N LYS A 35 9.39 -4.85 7.51
CA LYS A 35 10.09 -4.13 8.59
C LYS A 35 11.28 -4.95 9.05
N ASN A 36 12.49 -4.39 8.99
CA ASN A 36 13.73 -5.08 9.38
C ASN A 36 13.93 -6.46 8.69
N GLY A 37 13.51 -6.59 7.43
CA GLY A 37 13.57 -7.84 6.66
C GLY A 37 12.45 -8.84 6.95
N GLU A 38 11.57 -8.56 7.93
CA GLU A 38 10.39 -9.35 8.24
C GLU A 38 9.19 -8.88 7.41
N ILE A 39 8.50 -9.81 6.76
CA ILE A 39 7.25 -9.53 6.05
C ILE A 39 6.13 -9.37 7.07
N LEU A 40 5.59 -8.17 7.18
CA LEU A 40 4.43 -7.89 8.05
C LEU A 40 3.12 -8.23 7.35
N SER A 41 3.03 -8.06 6.03
CA SER A 41 1.83 -8.40 5.25
C SER A 41 2.12 -8.54 3.76
N VAL A 42 1.26 -9.29 3.08
CA VAL A 42 1.18 -9.41 1.61
C VAL A 42 -0.30 -9.34 1.25
N GLU A 43 -0.71 -8.31 0.51
CA GLU A 43 -2.12 -8.06 0.16
C GLU A 43 -2.26 -7.54 -1.26
N ALA A 44 -3.49 -7.54 -1.77
CA ALA A 44 -3.82 -7.02 -3.09
C ALA A 44 -5.11 -6.20 -3.09
N HIS A 45 -5.33 -5.47 -4.17
CA HIS A 45 -6.65 -4.91 -4.49
C HIS A 45 -7.57 -6.04 -4.95
N LYS A 46 -8.70 -6.22 -4.25
CA LYS A 46 -9.56 -7.41 -4.43
C LYS A 46 -10.74 -7.16 -5.37
N LYS A 47 -11.24 -5.93 -5.40
CA LYS A 47 -12.44 -5.55 -6.18
C LYS A 47 -12.52 -4.03 -6.36
N SER A 48 -12.94 -3.58 -7.55
CA SER A 48 -13.14 -2.16 -7.85
C SER A 48 -14.08 -1.47 -6.86
N GLY A 49 -13.65 -0.32 -6.33
CA GLY A 49 -14.38 0.47 -5.34
C GLY A 49 -14.09 0.08 -3.89
N GLU A 50 -13.37 -1.02 -3.65
CA GLU A 50 -12.84 -1.38 -2.34
C GLU A 50 -11.43 -0.82 -2.12
N ALA A 51 -10.88 -1.07 -0.94
CA ALA A 51 -9.54 -0.60 -0.57
C ALA A 51 -8.47 -1.10 -1.54
N HIS A 52 -7.50 -0.23 -1.84
CA HIS A 52 -6.37 -0.54 -2.71
C HIS A 52 -5.36 -1.45 -1.98
N ALA A 53 -4.41 -1.98 -2.74
CA ALA A 53 -3.42 -2.92 -2.22
C ALA A 53 -2.63 -2.33 -1.06
N GLU A 54 -2.20 -1.08 -1.17
CA GLU A 54 -1.43 -0.37 -0.16
C GLU A 54 -2.22 -0.27 1.16
N VAL A 55 -3.50 0.10 1.06
CA VAL A 55 -4.40 0.25 2.20
C VAL A 55 -4.62 -1.10 2.89
N ASN A 56 -4.87 -2.16 2.10
CA ASN A 56 -5.03 -3.50 2.63
C ASN A 56 -3.75 -3.99 3.31
N ALA A 57 -2.59 -3.79 2.68
CA ALA A 57 -1.30 -4.22 3.21
C ALA A 57 -0.95 -3.49 4.51
N LEU A 58 -1.14 -2.17 4.59
CA LEU A 58 -0.94 -1.39 5.82
C LEU A 58 -1.88 -1.84 6.94
N LYS A 59 -3.17 -2.06 6.62
CA LYS A 59 -4.15 -2.56 7.58
C LYS A 59 -3.74 -3.92 8.14
N SER A 60 -3.43 -4.88 7.27
CA SER A 60 -3.02 -6.23 7.68
C SER A 60 -1.70 -6.20 8.47
N ALA A 61 -0.73 -5.39 8.06
CA ALA A 61 0.54 -5.23 8.79
C ALA A 61 0.33 -4.70 10.21
N TYR A 62 -0.52 -3.69 10.38
CA TYR A 62 -0.83 -3.15 11.70
C TYR A 62 -1.59 -4.16 12.56
N LEU A 63 -2.57 -4.86 12.00
CA LEU A 63 -3.35 -5.88 12.72
C LEU A 63 -2.51 -7.11 13.12
N ASN A 64 -1.52 -7.49 12.31
CA ASN A 64 -0.59 -8.57 12.67
C ASN A 64 0.24 -8.22 13.92
N LYS A 65 0.52 -6.92 14.16
CA LYS A 65 1.18 -6.46 15.39
C LYS A 65 0.20 -6.17 16.52
N TYR A 66 -0.98 -5.64 16.20
CA TYR A 66 -2.00 -5.18 17.15
C TYR A 66 -3.36 -5.83 16.85
N PRO A 67 -3.53 -7.13 17.09
CA PRO A 67 -4.72 -7.89 16.67
C PRO A 67 -6.02 -7.41 17.34
N GLU A 68 -5.92 -6.81 18.53
CA GLU A 68 -7.07 -6.25 19.25
C GLU A 68 -7.44 -4.83 18.84
N SER A 69 -6.73 -4.24 17.87
CA SER A 69 -7.07 -2.91 17.36
C SER A 69 -8.50 -2.86 16.80
N ARG A 70 -9.17 -1.73 17.04
CA ARG A 70 -10.50 -1.43 16.47
C ARG A 70 -10.50 -1.41 14.94
N LEU A 71 -9.33 -1.27 14.32
CA LEU A 71 -9.15 -1.32 12.86
C LEU A 71 -9.71 -2.61 12.24
N LYS A 72 -9.78 -3.72 12.99
CA LYS A 72 -10.35 -4.99 12.52
C LYS A 72 -11.81 -4.87 12.07
N MET A 73 -12.57 -3.94 12.67
CA MET A 73 -13.99 -3.74 12.37
C MET A 73 -14.24 -2.81 11.17
N MET A 74 -13.23 -2.03 10.76
CA MET A 74 -13.37 -1.03 9.71
C MET A 74 -13.34 -1.70 8.34
N LYS A 75 -14.27 -1.32 7.46
CA LYS A 75 -14.38 -1.90 6.11
C LYS A 75 -14.28 -0.85 5.02
N SER A 76 -14.70 0.37 5.30
CA SER A 76 -14.63 1.46 4.33
C SER A 76 -13.18 1.90 4.13
N PRO A 77 -12.73 2.12 2.89
CA PRO A 77 -11.42 2.71 2.62
C PRO A 77 -11.19 4.01 3.37
N HIS A 78 -12.21 4.87 3.47
CA HIS A 78 -12.12 6.15 4.19
C HIS A 78 -11.82 5.94 5.68
N GLU A 79 -12.58 5.06 6.35
CA GLU A 79 -12.37 4.75 7.77
C GLU A 79 -10.97 4.18 8.04
N ILE A 80 -10.50 3.31 7.14
CA ILE A 80 -9.18 2.69 7.25
C ILE A 80 -8.09 3.77 7.10
N HIS A 81 -8.21 4.67 6.13
CA HIS A 81 -7.28 5.79 5.95
C HIS A 81 -7.23 6.66 7.21
N ASP A 82 -8.38 7.14 7.67
CA ASP A 82 -8.45 8.03 8.82
C ASP A 82 -7.86 7.39 10.07
N TYR A 83 -8.16 6.10 10.29
CA TYR A 83 -7.59 5.37 11.41
C TYR A 83 -6.08 5.23 11.30
N LEU A 84 -5.56 4.82 10.14
CA LEU A 84 -4.13 4.66 9.92
C LEU A 84 -3.39 5.98 10.16
N ILE A 85 -3.93 7.10 9.67
CA ILE A 85 -3.33 8.43 9.86
C ILE A 85 -3.31 8.84 11.33
N THR A 86 -4.39 8.59 12.06
CA THR A 86 -4.57 9.15 13.42
C THR A 86 -4.09 8.24 14.54
N ASN A 87 -3.98 6.93 14.33
CA ASN A 87 -3.77 5.95 15.42
C ASN A 87 -2.50 5.11 15.28
N THR A 88 -1.72 5.27 14.20
CA THR A 88 -0.53 4.42 13.99
C THR A 88 0.78 5.09 14.43
N ASP A 89 0.71 6.35 14.85
CA ASP A 89 1.85 7.18 15.27
C ASP A 89 3.03 7.03 14.29
N LYS A 90 4.16 6.45 14.72
CA LYS A 90 5.35 6.24 13.87
C LYS A 90 5.57 4.77 13.49
N PHE A 91 4.55 3.93 13.61
CA PHE A 91 4.68 2.49 13.39
C PHE A 91 5.29 2.13 12.02
N PHE A 92 4.94 2.89 10.97
CA PHE A 92 5.38 2.65 9.59
C PHE A 92 6.67 3.39 9.19
N LYS A 93 7.23 4.22 10.07
CA LYS A 93 8.39 5.07 9.76
C LYS A 93 9.65 4.30 9.35
N ASP A 94 9.77 3.10 9.87
CA ASP A 94 10.86 2.14 9.65
C ASP A 94 10.42 0.95 8.79
N CYS A 95 9.26 1.07 8.12
CA CYS A 95 8.77 0.08 7.18
C CYS A 95 9.11 0.46 5.73
N THR A 96 9.24 -0.57 4.90
CA THR A 96 9.28 -0.47 3.44
C THR A 96 8.00 -1.08 2.88
N ILE A 97 7.31 -0.38 1.98
CA ILE A 97 6.22 -0.96 1.20
C ILE A 97 6.66 -1.19 -0.23
N TYR A 98 6.47 -2.41 -0.73
CA TYR A 98 6.63 -2.76 -2.14
C TYR A 98 5.26 -2.75 -2.78
N VAL A 99 5.08 -2.07 -3.90
CA VAL A 99 3.80 -1.98 -4.59
C VAL A 99 4.00 -2.17 -6.09
N THR A 100 3.16 -2.99 -6.72
CA THR A 100 3.37 -3.37 -8.14
C THR A 100 3.11 -2.24 -9.13
N LEU A 101 2.35 -1.23 -8.73
CA LEU A 101 1.97 -0.06 -9.53
C LEU A 101 2.15 1.20 -8.69
N GLU A 102 2.47 2.33 -9.33
CA GLU A 102 2.59 3.63 -8.65
C GLU A 102 1.35 3.93 -7.76
N PRO A 103 1.56 4.33 -6.48
CA PRO A 103 0.46 4.72 -5.61
C PRO A 103 -0.34 5.90 -6.18
N CYS A 104 -1.66 5.75 -6.22
CA CYS A 104 -2.51 6.75 -6.84
C CYS A 104 -2.45 8.12 -6.14
N ASN A 105 -2.39 9.20 -6.93
CA ASN A 105 -2.36 10.59 -6.46
C ASN A 105 -3.61 11.40 -6.85
N HIS A 106 -4.77 10.76 -6.80
CA HIS A 106 -6.06 11.43 -6.97
C HIS A 106 -7.05 10.93 -5.93
N ILE A 107 -8.10 11.72 -5.71
CA ILE A 107 -9.25 11.32 -4.90
C ILE A 107 -10.33 10.83 -5.87
N GLY A 108 -10.67 9.54 -5.78
CA GLY A 108 -11.71 8.90 -6.58
C GLY A 108 -12.87 8.45 -5.70
N LYS A 109 -13.27 7.18 -5.86
CA LYS A 109 -14.18 6.51 -4.91
C LYS A 109 -13.52 6.24 -3.55
N THR A 110 -12.20 6.25 -3.52
CA THR A 110 -11.35 6.03 -2.37
C THR A 110 -10.34 7.19 -2.24
N PRO A 111 -9.82 7.47 -1.03
CA PRO A 111 -8.78 8.48 -0.86
C PRO A 111 -7.45 8.06 -1.49
N SER A 112 -6.56 9.03 -1.72
CA SER A 112 -5.26 8.79 -2.37
C SER A 112 -4.34 7.95 -1.49
N CYS A 113 -3.75 6.90 -2.10
CA CYS A 113 -2.76 6.06 -1.44
C CYS A 113 -1.43 6.79 -1.24
N ALA A 114 -1.00 7.61 -2.20
CA ALA A 114 0.20 8.44 -2.06
C ALA A 114 0.08 9.43 -0.88
N GLN A 115 -1.10 10.06 -0.71
CA GLN A 115 -1.36 10.92 0.45
C GLN A 115 -1.38 10.14 1.77
N LEU A 116 -1.93 8.92 1.79
CA LEU A 116 -1.89 8.06 2.97
C LEU A 116 -0.46 7.74 3.38
N LEU A 117 0.36 7.24 2.45
CA LEU A 117 1.76 6.89 2.68
C LEU A 117 2.58 8.08 3.20
N LYS A 118 2.32 9.27 2.65
CA LYS A 118 2.87 10.52 3.15
C LYS A 118 2.43 10.81 4.60
N SER A 119 1.12 10.76 4.87
CA SER A 119 0.55 11.13 6.17
C SER A 119 0.99 10.22 7.30
N ILE A 120 1.16 8.91 7.04
CA ILE A 120 1.70 7.95 8.02
C ILE A 120 3.22 7.99 8.13
N ASN A 121 3.88 8.82 7.32
CA ASN A 121 5.34 8.98 7.26
C ASN A 121 6.05 7.63 7.09
N ILE A 122 5.68 6.87 6.05
CA ILE A 122 6.32 5.59 5.76
C ILE A 122 7.81 5.78 5.42
N GLY A 123 8.65 4.80 5.78
CA GLY A 123 10.10 4.89 5.56
C GLY A 123 10.48 4.86 4.09
N ASN A 124 10.13 3.77 3.40
CA ASN A 124 10.51 3.55 2.01
C ASN A 124 9.33 3.03 1.17
N VAL A 125 9.31 3.38 -0.11
CA VAL A 125 8.33 2.90 -1.09
C VAL A 125 9.07 2.38 -2.31
N ILE A 126 8.93 1.10 -2.62
CA ILE A 126 9.51 0.48 -3.81
C ILE A 126 8.40 0.21 -4.80
N VAL A 127 8.49 0.79 -5.99
CA VAL A 127 7.42 0.76 -7.00
C VAL A 127 7.84 -0.13 -8.17
N GLY A 128 6.96 -1.06 -8.56
CA GLY A 128 7.21 -1.95 -9.69
C GLY A 128 7.22 -1.22 -11.03
N ILE A 129 6.12 -0.53 -11.35
CA ILE A 129 5.99 0.29 -12.57
C ILE A 129 5.23 1.59 -12.30
N ASN A 130 5.50 2.60 -13.13
CA ASN A 130 4.72 3.85 -13.14
C ASN A 130 3.29 3.59 -13.62
N ASP A 131 2.33 4.38 -13.13
CA ASP A 131 0.95 4.27 -13.59
C ASP A 131 0.79 4.89 -14.99
N PRO A 132 0.32 4.17 -16.01
CA PRO A 132 0.08 4.76 -17.33
C PRO A 132 -1.13 5.71 -17.36
N ASN A 133 -2.00 5.66 -16.34
CA ASN A 133 -3.18 6.52 -16.26
C ASN A 133 -2.82 7.91 -15.74
N LYS A 134 -2.90 8.90 -16.62
CA LYS A 134 -2.61 10.32 -16.34
C LYS A 134 -3.39 10.92 -15.17
N VAL A 135 -4.56 10.37 -14.83
CA VAL A 135 -5.35 10.83 -13.69
C VAL A 135 -4.77 10.32 -12.37
N ALA A 136 -4.14 9.15 -12.38
CA ALA A 136 -3.64 8.48 -11.19
C ALA A 136 -2.15 8.73 -10.89
N THR A 137 -1.38 9.16 -11.90
CA THR A 137 0.06 9.47 -11.80
C THR A 137 0.40 10.60 -10.83
N GLY A 138 1.68 10.69 -10.45
CA GLY A 138 2.25 11.78 -9.64
C GLY A 138 2.42 11.41 -8.16
N GLY A 139 2.12 10.17 -7.80
CA GLY A 139 2.32 9.64 -6.45
C GLY A 139 3.79 9.52 -6.11
N ILE A 140 4.61 9.03 -7.04
CA ILE A 140 6.07 8.94 -6.85
C ILE A 140 6.67 10.32 -6.57
N GLU A 141 6.28 11.34 -7.34
CA GLU A 141 6.79 12.70 -7.15
C GLU A 141 6.37 13.31 -5.80
N LEU A 142 5.11 13.09 -5.40
CA LEU A 142 4.59 13.57 -4.12
C LEU A 142 5.35 12.94 -2.94
N LEU A 143 5.63 11.64 -3.01
CA LEU A 143 6.36 10.91 -1.99
C LEU A 143 7.83 11.37 -1.92
N LYS A 144 8.52 11.49 -3.06
CA LYS A 144 9.90 12.01 -3.12
C LYS A 144 10.03 13.42 -2.55
N LYS A 145 9.05 14.30 -2.80
CA LYS A 145 9.01 15.66 -2.22
C LYS A 145 8.77 15.69 -0.70
N SER A 146 8.34 14.57 -0.11
CA SER A 146 7.99 14.46 1.30
C SER A 146 9.06 13.76 2.14
N SER A 147 10.30 13.69 1.64
CA SER A 147 11.44 13.02 2.30
C SER A 147 11.23 11.52 2.53
N ILE A 148 10.43 10.88 1.67
CA ILE A 148 10.27 9.42 1.63
C ILE A 148 11.16 8.89 0.51
N ASP A 149 11.93 7.86 0.80
CA ASP A 149 12.79 7.21 -0.19
C ASP A 149 11.92 6.36 -1.12
N VAL A 150 11.94 6.71 -2.41
CA VAL A 150 11.16 6.03 -3.44
C VAL A 150 12.06 5.54 -4.56
N HIS A 151 12.00 4.23 -4.82
CA HIS A 151 12.78 3.54 -5.84
C HIS A 151 11.89 2.87 -6.87
#